data_AF-A0A1M5Z5K7-F1
#
_entry.id   AF-A0A1M5Z5K7-F1
#
_cell.length_a   1.000
_cell.length_b   1.000
_cell.length_c   1.000
_cell.angle_alpha   90.00
_cell.angle_beta   90.00
_cell.angle_gamma   90.00
#
_symmetry.space_group_name_H-M   'P 1'
#
loop_
_entity.id
_entity.type
_entity.pdbx_description
1 polymer ?
#
loop_
_entity_poly.entity_id
_entity_poly.type
_entity_poly.pdbx_seq_one_letter_code
_entity_poly.pdbx_strand_id
1 'polypeptide(L)' 'MSVNVNLNRCDGCGVCVSKCPAKVLALKEIKQEDYDRLGMFGRLKIKVKGNSRAYVIKASACTQCGKCQINCHERAIKVG' A
#
# COMPACT_ATOMS: atom_id res chain seq x y z
N MET A 1 10.09 1.31 -14.17
CA MET A 1 8.83 0.69 -13.70
C MET A 1 8.92 0.36 -12.22
N SER A 2 8.64 1.34 -11.37
CA SER A 2 8.62 1.21 -9.92
C SER A 2 7.25 1.63 -9.37
N VAL A 3 6.84 0.95 -8.30
CA VAL A 3 5.67 1.28 -7.50
C VAL A 3 6.07 1.07 -6.05
N ASN A 4 5.78 2.06 -5.20
CA ASN A 4 6.17 2.05 -3.80
C ASN A 4 4.97 2.41 -2.93
N VAL A 5 4.82 1.72 -1.79
CA VAL A 5 3.75 1.96 -0.82
C VAL A 5 4.36 2.47 0.48
N ASN A 6 3.90 3.63 0.95
CA ASN A 6 4.23 4.16 2.26
C ASN A 6 3.31 3.52 3.31
N LEU A 7 3.85 2.60 4.10
CA LEU A 7 3.11 1.85 5.13
C LEU A 7 2.65 2.71 6.31
N ASN A 8 3.29 3.87 6.55
CA ASN A 8 2.83 4.84 7.53
C ASN A 8 1.54 5.57 7.10
N ARG A 9 1.32 5.71 5.79
CA ARG A 9 0.13 6.35 5.23
C ARG A 9 -0.96 5.36 4.88
N CYS A 10 -0.59 4.18 4.35
CA CYS A 10 -1.54 3.14 3.96
C CYS A 10 -2.43 2.75 5.16
N ASP A 11 -3.74 2.72 4.94
CA ASP A 11 -4.73 2.33 5.93
C ASP A 11 -5.29 0.92 5.70
N GLY A 12 -4.92 0.28 4.58
CA GLY A 12 -5.35 -1.07 4.23
C GLY A 12 -6.68 -1.15 3.46
N CYS A 13 -7.21 -0.05 2.92
CA CYS A 13 -8.54 -0.05 2.27
C CYS A 13 -8.68 -0.92 1.01
N GLY A 14 -7.58 -1.33 0.37
CA GLY A 14 -7.60 -2.28 -0.76
C GLY A 14 -7.98 -1.72 -2.12
N VAL A 15 -8.36 -0.44 -2.24
CA VAL A 15 -8.73 0.18 -3.54
C VAL A 15 -7.61 0.01 -4.58
N CYS A 16 -6.36 0.14 -4.17
CA CYS A 16 -5.21 -0.04 -5.06
C CYS A 16 -5.07 -1.45 -5.63
N VAL A 17 -5.49 -2.48 -4.89
CA VAL A 17 -5.51 -3.88 -5.34
C VAL A 17 -6.60 -4.06 -6.39
N SER A 18 -7.80 -3.55 -6.11
CA SER A 18 -8.94 -3.62 -7.04
C SER A 18 -8.69 -2.85 -8.35
N LYS A 19 -8.06 -1.68 -8.29
CA LYS A 19 -7.84 -0.81 -9.46
C LYS A 19 -6.59 -1.15 -10.26
N CYS A 20 -5.73 -2.06 -9.80
CA CYS A 20 -4.51 -2.41 -10.51
C CYS A 20 -4.79 -3.43 -11.63
N PRO A 21 -4.70 -3.07 -12.91
CA PRO A 21 -4.99 -3.99 -14.02
C PRO A 21 -3.96 -5.13 -14.09
N ALA A 22 -2.70 -4.85 -13.74
CA ALA A 22 -1.61 -5.83 -13.72
C ALA A 22 -1.52 -6.64 -12.41
N LYS A 23 -2.43 -6.39 -11.44
CA LYS A 23 -2.51 -7.09 -10.14
C LYS A 23 -1.17 -7.18 -9.41
N VAL A 24 -0.40 -6.09 -9.39
CA VAL A 24 0.96 -6.06 -8.77
C VAL A 24 0.96 -5.79 -7.27
N LEU A 25 -0.20 -5.49 -6.69
CA LEU A 25 -0.41 -5.17 -5.28
C LEU A 25 -1.33 -6.20 -4.64
N ALA A 26 -1.09 -6.51 -3.36
CA ALA A 26 -2.00 -7.32 -2.54
C ALA A 26 -2.13 -6.74 -1.14
N LEU A 27 -3.27 -6.95 -0.49
CA LEU A 27 -3.40 -6.71 0.94
C LEU A 27 -2.83 -7.90 1.71
N LYS A 28 -1.97 -7.62 2.68
CA LYS A 28 -1.44 -8.60 3.63
C LYS A 28 -1.43 -8.00 5.03
N GLU A 29 -1.42 -8.83 6.04
CA GLU A 29 -1.11 -8.37 7.40
C GLU A 29 0.29 -7.74 7.43
N ILE A 30 0.42 -6.67 8.20
CA ILE A 30 1.70 -6.01 8.38
C ILE A 30 2.68 -6.96 9.07
N LYS A 31 3.91 -7.03 8.54
CA LYS A 31 4.99 -7.78 9.16
C LYS A 31 5.54 -7.03 10.38
N GLN A 32 6.09 -7.77 11.34
CA GLN A 32 6.72 -7.16 12.53
C GLN A 32 7.80 -6.14 12.15
N GLU A 33 8.68 -6.49 11.21
CA GLU A 33 9.76 -5.61 10.71
C GLU A 33 9.23 -4.28 10.13
N ASP A 34 8.06 -4.29 9.51
CA ASP A 34 7.43 -3.10 8.96
C ASP A 34 6.68 -2.32 10.03
N TYR A 35 6.05 -3.03 10.97
CA TYR A 35 5.38 -2.44 12.14
C TYR A 35 6.36 -1.61 12.98
N ASP A 36 7.55 -2.15 13.21
CA ASP A 36 8.58 -1.49 14.01
C ASP A 36 9.05 -0.19 13.37
N ARG A 37 9.05 -0.12 12.03
CA ARG A 37 9.36 1.07 11.21
C ARG A 37 8.22 2.09 11.11
N LEU A 38 7.04 1.78 11.65
CA LEU A 38 5.94 2.75 11.70
C LEU A 38 6.19 3.82 12.76
N GLY A 39 5.91 5.06 12.38
CA GLY A 39 5.72 6.16 13.31
C GLY A 39 4.37 6.09 14.02
N MET A 40 4.15 7.03 14.93
CA MET A 40 2.96 7.11 15.79
C MET A 40 1.65 7.03 14.99
N PHE A 41 1.54 7.79 13.89
CA PHE A 41 0.34 7.80 13.05
C PHE A 41 0.07 6.47 12.36
N GLY A 42 1.11 5.78 11.88
CA GLY A 42 0.98 4.46 11.27
C GLY A 42 0.45 3.42 12.26
N ARG A 43 0.98 3.43 13.49
CA ARG A 43 0.53 2.54 14.58
C ARG A 43 -0.90 2.85 15.03
N LEU A 44 -1.28 4.13 15.12
CA LEU A 44 -2.65 4.53 15.43
C LEU A 44 -3.65 4.00 14.40
N LYS A 45 -3.32 4.12 13.11
CA LYS A 45 -4.14 3.56 12.03
C LYS A 45 -4.33 2.06 12.15
N ILE A 46 -3.31 1.31 12.58
CA ILE A 46 -3.46 -0.14 12.81
C ILE A 46 -4.51 -0.42 13.89
N LYS A 47 -4.48 0.31 15.00
CA LYS A 47 -5.43 0.13 16.10
C LYS A 47 -6.87 0.45 15.68
N VAL A 48 -7.08 1.44 14.81
CA VAL A 48 -8.43 1.91 14.42
C VAL A 48 -8.98 1.22 13.17
N LYS A 49 -8.12 0.87 12.18
CA LYS A 49 -8.53 0.35 10.87
C LYS A 49 -8.14 -1.11 10.63
N GLY A 50 -7.34 -1.70 11.51
CA GLY A 50 -6.79 -3.04 11.35
C GLY A 50 -5.36 -3.05 10.79
N ASN A 51 -4.74 -4.23 10.89
CA ASN A 51 -3.32 -4.48 10.63
C ASN A 51 -2.98 -4.75 9.15
N SER A 52 -3.94 -4.72 8.24
CA SER A 52 -3.72 -5.01 6.83
C SER A 52 -3.11 -3.82 6.08
N ARG A 53 -2.13 -4.07 5.20
CA ARG A 53 -1.45 -3.07 4.36
C ARG A 53 -1.27 -3.57 2.93
N ALA A 54 -1.19 -2.63 1.99
CA ALA A 54 -0.90 -2.95 0.60
C ALA A 54 0.60 -3.17 0.40
N TYR A 55 0.96 -4.33 -0.16
CA TYR A 55 2.33 -4.70 -0.50
C TYR A 55 2.46 -4.91 -2.01
N VAL A 56 3.61 -4.51 -2.56
CA VAL A 56 3.97 -4.80 -3.94
C VAL A 56 4.44 -6.25 -4.01
N ILE A 57 3.72 -7.08 -4.75
CA ILE A 57 4.00 -8.52 -4.88
C ILE A 57 4.60 -8.90 -6.24
N LYS A 58 4.43 -8.06 -7.26
CA LYS A 58 4.90 -8.33 -8.63
C LYS A 58 5.32 -7.04 -9.34
N ALA A 59 6.32 -6.34 -8.81
CA ALA A 59 6.77 -5.04 -9.31
C ALA A 59 7.10 -5.06 -10.82
N SER A 60 7.68 -6.15 -11.32
CA SER A 60 8.06 -6.32 -12.73
C SER A 60 6.89 -6.27 -13.73
N ALA A 61 5.65 -6.52 -13.28
CA ALA A 61 4.46 -6.41 -14.13
C ALA A 61 3.83 -5.00 -14.09
N CYS A 62 4.42 -4.04 -13.36
CA CYS A 62 3.87 -2.70 -13.25
C CYS A 62 4.01 -1.94 -14.57
N THR A 63 2.88 -1.57 -15.18
CA THR A 63 2.84 -0.79 -16.44
C THR A 63 2.90 0.72 -16.23
N GLN A 64 3.16 1.19 -15.01
CA GLN A 64 3.15 2.61 -14.63
C GLN A 64 1.84 3.38 -14.94
N CYS A 65 0.71 2.68 -15.07
CA CYS A 65 -0.58 3.31 -15.40
C CYS A 65 -1.17 4.28 -14.35
N GLY A 66 -0.59 4.39 -13.16
CA GLY A 66 -0.98 5.36 -12.13
C GLY A 66 -2.32 5.11 -11.41
N LYS A 67 -3.13 4.13 -11.82
CA LYS A 67 -4.48 3.89 -11.24
C LYS A 67 -4.48 3.69 -9.72
N CYS A 68 -3.49 2.99 -9.17
CA CYS A 68 -3.34 2.80 -7.73
C CYS A 68 -2.96 4.09 -6.99
N GLN A 69 -2.18 4.98 -7.62
CA GLN A 69 -1.77 6.26 -7.06
C GLN A 69 -2.92 7.26 -7.03
N ILE A 70 -3.64 7.43 -8.15
CA ILE A 70 -4.73 8.42 -8.25
C ILE A 70 -5.95 8.07 -7.40
N ASN A 71 -6.20 6.77 -7.16
CA ASN A 71 -7.35 6.32 -6.36
C ASN A 71 -7.01 6.13 -4.86
N CYS A 72 -5.78 6.44 -4.43
CA CYS A 72 -5.39 6.30 -3.02
C CYS A 72 -5.76 7.56 -2.23
N HIS A 73 -6.84 7.52 -1.46
CA HIS A 73 -7.27 8.65 -0.62
C HIS A 73 -6.21 9.03 0.44
N GLU A 74 -5.42 8.06 0.91
CA GLU A 74 -4.31 8.32 1.83
C GLU A 74 -3.06 8.88 1.15
N ARG A 75 -3.03 8.94 -0.19
CA ARG A 75 -1.84 9.31 -0.99
C ARG A 75 -0.60 8.51 -0.59
N ALA A 76 -0.80 7.22 -0.29
CA ALA A 76 0.25 6.33 0.20
C ALA A 76 1.10 5.71 -0.90
N ILE A 77 0.73 5.85 -2.17
CA ILE A 77 1.35 5.14 -3.30
C ILE A 77 2.04 6.13 -4.23
N LYS A 78 3.27 5.78 -4.65
CA LYS A 78 4.01 6.48 -5.71
C LYS A 78 4.34 5.50 -6.83
N VAL A 79 4.17 5.93 -8.08
CA VAL A 79 4.48 5.19 -9.31
C VAL A 79 5.49 6.03 -10.11
N GLY A 80 6.58 5.42 -10.58
CA GLY A 80 7.68 6.10 -11.28
C GLY A 80 8.60 5.18 -12.07
#